data_AF-D7EA04-F1
#
_entry.id   AF-D7EA04-F1
#
_cell.length_a   1.000
_cell.length_b   1.000
_cell.length_c   1.000
_cell.angle_alpha   90.00
_cell.angle_beta   90.00
_cell.angle_gamma   90.00
#
_symmetry.space_group_name_H-M   'P 1'
#
loop_
_entity.id
_entity.type
_entity.pdbx_description
1 polymer ?
#
loop_
_entity_poly.entity_id
_entity_poly.type
_entity_poly.pdbx_seq_one_letter_code
_entity_poly.pdbx_strand_id
1 'polypeptide(L)'
;MNNGVFESKITKLSASRNRVYPSIRLPKEYADIIGNKAQIYPTSYDSKQAFLVVINHESLNSEFEDVVENRIRNLETKSEH
;
A
#
# COMPACT_ATOMS: atom_id res chain seq x y z
N MET A 1 -10.40 -21.86 7.37
CA MET A 1 -11.29 -20.81 6.84
C MET A 1 -10.57 -20.15 5.67
N ASN A 2 -11.12 -20.24 4.46
CA ASN A 2 -10.56 -19.54 3.31
C ASN A 2 -10.85 -18.04 3.47
N ASN A 3 -9.91 -17.29 4.05
CA ASN A 3 -9.99 -15.83 4.04
C ASN A 3 -9.67 -15.38 2.61
N GLY A 4 -10.69 -15.30 1.76
CA GLY A 4 -10.54 -14.91 0.36
C GLY A 4 -9.84 -13.56 0.24
N VAL A 5 -8.78 -13.51 -0.56
CA VAL A 5 -8.15 -12.25 -0.96
C VAL A 5 -9.05 -11.59 -1.99
N PHE A 6 -9.40 -10.33 -1.77
CA PHE A 6 -10.17 -9.55 -2.74
C PHE A 6 -9.24 -8.64 -3.53
N GLU A 7 -9.54 -8.45 -4.82
CA GLU A 7 -8.83 -7.47 -5.65
C GLU A 7 -9.76 -6.29 -5.98
N SER A 8 -9.21 -5.07 -5.93
CA SER A 8 -9.94 -3.87 -6.35
C SER A 8 -9.05 -2.93 -7.16
N LYS A 9 -9.60 -2.33 -8.21
CA LYS A 9 -8.87 -1.37 -9.06
C LYS A 9 -8.81 -0.01 -8.37
N ILE A 10 -7.62 0.57 -8.28
CA ILE A 10 -7.41 1.92 -7.78
C ILE A 10 -7.86 2.90 -8.87
N THR A 11 -8.78 3.79 -8.52
CA THR A 11 -9.42 4.70 -9.46
C THR A 11 -9.50 6.11 -8.90
N LYS A 12 -9.50 7.09 -9.79
CA LYS A 12 -9.81 8.47 -9.43
C LYS A 12 -11.24 8.55 -8.93
N LEU A 13 -11.45 9.25 -7.82
CA LEU A 13 -12.79 9.50 -7.31
C LEU A 13 -13.55 10.38 -8.33
N SER A 14 -14.57 9.83 -8.99
CA SER A 14 -15.54 10.61 -9.73
C SER A 14 -16.75 10.88 -8.84
N ALA A 15 -17.34 12.07 -8.99
CA ALA A 15 -18.62 12.37 -8.37
C ALA A 15 -19.69 11.51 -9.04
N SER A 16 -20.11 10.43 -8.38
CA SER A 16 -21.25 9.63 -8.80
C SER A 16 -22.38 9.83 -7.80
N ARG A 17 -23.55 10.24 -8.29
CA ARG A 17 -24.77 10.44 -7.47
C ARG A 17 -25.26 9.15 -6.80
N ASN A 18 -24.81 7.98 -7.26
CA ASN A 18 -25.32 6.68 -6.84
C ASN A 18 -24.29 5.82 -6.08
N ARG A 19 -23.18 6.39 -5.60
CA ARG A 19 -22.15 5.61 -4.90
C ARG A 19 -22.48 5.50 -3.40
N VAL A 20 -22.92 4.31 -2.96
CA VAL A 20 -23.40 4.05 -1.59
C VAL A 20 -22.35 3.37 -0.69
N TYR A 21 -21.17 3.02 -1.20
CA TYR A 21 -20.16 2.30 -0.42
C TYR A 21 -19.11 3.21 0.23
N PRO A 22 -18.60 2.85 1.43
CA PRO A 22 -17.44 3.52 2.00
C PRO A 22 -16.27 3.42 1.02
N SER A 23 -15.69 4.57 0.67
CA SER A 23 -14.53 4.65 -0.21
C SER A 23 -13.31 5.00 0.62
N ILE A 24 -12.26 4.18 0.51
CA ILE A 24 -10.95 4.50 1.06
C ILE A 24 -10.32 5.53 0.14
N ARG A 25 -9.99 6.70 0.67
CA ARG A 25 -9.28 7.74 -0.07
C ARG A 25 -7.80 7.62 0.22
N LEU A 26 -7.00 7.42 -0.82
CA LEU A 26 -5.55 7.45 -0.72
C LEU A 26 -5.06 8.92 -0.79
N PRO A 27 -3.96 9.25 -0.10
CA PRO A 27 -3.29 10.54 -0.25
C PRO A 27 -2.88 10.83 -1.69
N LYS A 28 -2.70 12.12 -2.01
CA LYS A 28 -2.36 12.57 -3.38
C LYS A 28 -1.00 12.07 -3.86
N GLU A 29 -0.06 11.80 -2.95
CA GLU A 29 1.26 11.24 -3.27
C GLU A 29 1.15 9.86 -3.96
N TYR A 30 0.03 9.15 -3.78
CA TYR A 30 -0.27 7.90 -4.46
C TYR A 30 -1.12 8.13 -5.72
N ALA A 31 -0.93 9.22 -6.45
CA ALA A 31 -1.62 9.41 -7.74
C ALA A 31 -1.09 8.46 -8.82
N ASP A 32 0.18 8.10 -8.74
CA ASP A 32 0.88 7.33 -9.77
C ASP A 32 0.47 5.85 -9.79
N ILE A 33 -0.21 5.38 -8.74
CA ILE A 33 -0.72 4.00 -8.64
C ILE A 33 -2.13 3.87 -9.24
N ILE A 34 -2.73 4.95 -9.75
CA ILE A 34 -4.06 4.90 -10.37
C ILE A 34 -4.01 3.95 -11.57
N GLY A 35 -4.96 3.02 -11.63
CA GLY A 35 -4.99 1.97 -12.65
C GLY A 35 -4.48 0.63 -12.14
N ASN A 36 -3.64 0.62 -11.11
CA ASN A 36 -3.15 -0.62 -10.47
C ASN A 36 -4.26 -1.32 -9.68
N LYS A 37 -3.98 -2.55 -9.27
CA LYS A 37 -4.84 -3.33 -8.39
C LYS A 37 -4.30 -3.31 -6.97
N ALA A 38 -5.20 -3.15 -6.01
CA ALA A 38 -4.93 -3.39 -4.60
C ALA A 38 -5.47 -4.77 -4.21
N GLN A 39 -4.72 -5.46 -3.36
CA GLN A 39 -5.16 -6.68 -2.68
C GLN A 39 -5.71 -6.31 -1.31
N ILE A 40 -6.87 -6.88 -0.96
CA ILE A 40 -7.59 -6.59 0.27
C ILE A 40 -7.74 -7.89 1.04
N TYR A 41 -7.17 -7.92 2.24
CA TYR A 41 -7.19 -9.06 3.13
C TYR A 41 -8.14 -8.79 4.29
N PRO A 42 -9.14 -9.66 4.52
CA PRO A 42 -9.94 -9.61 5.73
C PRO A 42 -9.06 -9.91 6.95
N THR A 43 -9.13 -9.07 7.96
CA THR A 43 -8.41 -9.21 9.23
C THR A 43 -9.35 -8.91 10.40
N SER A 44 -8.85 -9.05 11.63
CA SER A 44 -9.52 -8.59 12.83
C SER A 44 -8.59 -7.72 13.66
N TYR A 45 -9.14 -6.65 14.22
CA TYR A 45 -8.45 -5.79 15.18
C TYR A 45 -9.43 -5.45 16.30
N ASP A 46 -9.04 -5.69 17.55
CA ASP A 46 -9.90 -5.47 18.72
C ASP A 46 -11.28 -6.12 18.58
N SER A 47 -11.31 -7.40 18.19
CA SER A 47 -12.54 -8.18 17.94
C SER A 47 -13.48 -7.61 16.87
N LYS A 48 -13.07 -6.59 16.11
CA LYS A 48 -13.83 -6.00 15.00
C LYS A 48 -13.23 -6.41 13.65
N GLN A 49 -14.09 -6.47 12.64
CA GLN A 49 -13.66 -6.71 11.27
C GLN A 49 -12.80 -5.54 10.79
N ALA A 50 -11.62 -5.86 10.28
CA ALA A 50 -10.69 -4.92 9.69
C ALA A 50 -10.25 -5.43 8.32
N PHE A 51 -9.65 -4.55 7.51
CA PHE A 51 -9.16 -4.90 6.19
C PHE A 51 -7.75 -4.35 6.01
N LEU A 52 -6.81 -5.21 5.63
CA LEU A 52 -5.48 -4.80 5.22
C LEU A 52 -5.48 -4.60 3.70
N VAL A 53 -5.18 -3.38 3.26
CA VAL A 53 -5.07 -3.02 1.85
C VAL A 53 -3.59 -2.98 1.48
N VAL A 54 -3.19 -3.86 0.57
CA VAL A 54 -1.81 -3.96 0.07
C VAL A 54 -1.80 -3.50 -1.38
N ILE A 55 -0.90 -2.57 -1.68
CA ILE A 55 -0.69 -2.03 -3.02
C ILE A 55 0.74 -2.41 -3.40
N ASN A 56 0.89 -3.33 -4.36
CA ASN A 56 2.20 -3.56 -4.97
C ASN A 56 2.51 -2.38 -5.88
N HIS A 57 3.35 -1.48 -5.39
CA HIS A 57 3.92 -0.41 -6.19
C HIS A 57 5.39 -0.76 -6.43
N GLU A 58 5.70 -1.37 -7.57
CA GLU A 58 7.09 -1.64 -7.96
C GLU A 58 7.93 -0.35 -7.95
N SER A 59 7.31 0.80 -8.17
CA SER A 59 7.91 2.13 -8.14
C SER A 59 8.11 2.75 -6.75
N LEU A 60 7.67 2.10 -5.65
CA LEU A 60 8.07 2.52 -4.28
C LEU A 60 9.39 1.85 -3.89
N ASN A 61 9.77 0.75 -4.55
CA ASN A 61 10.96 0.01 -4.17
C ASN A 61 12.26 0.75 -4.54
N SER A 62 12.31 1.56 -5.60
CA SER A 62 13.56 2.23 -5.98
C SER A 62 14.03 3.25 -4.94
N GLU A 63 13.12 4.09 -4.42
CA GLU A 63 13.49 5.10 -3.40
C GLU A 63 13.81 4.46 -2.04
N PHE A 64 13.16 3.34 -1.70
CA PHE A 64 13.41 2.64 -0.44
C PHE A 64 14.66 1.75 -0.50
N GLU A 65 14.96 1.15 -1.65
CA GLU A 65 16.20 0.39 -1.87
C GLU A 65 17.43 1.29 -1.73
N ASP A 66 17.42 2.48 -2.33
CA ASP A 66 18.51 3.45 -2.20
C ASP A 66 18.75 3.89 -0.74
N VAL A 67 17.68 4.05 0.05
CA VAL A 67 17.77 4.43 1.47
C VAL A 67 18.31 3.29 2.33
N VAL A 68 17.89 2.05 2.05
CA VAL A 68 18.37 0.86 2.75
C VAL A 68 19.83 0.59 2.43
N GLU A 69 20.21 0.68 1.15
CA GLU A 69 21.59 0.48 0.69
C GLU A 69 22.54 1.53 1.27
N ASN A 70 22.12 2.80 1.29
CA ASN A 70 22.88 3.87 1.95
C ASN A 70 23.02 3.64 3.47
N ARG A 71 21.99 3.12 4.15
CA ARG A 71 22.10 2.78 5.59
C ARG A 71 23.08 1.64 5.83
N ILE A 72 23.05 0.59 5.00
CA ILE A 72 23.96 -0.56 5.12
C ILE A 72 25.41 -0.10 4.92
N ARG A 73 25.68 0.66 3.86
CA ARG A 73 27.03 1.18 3.57
C ARG A 73 27.60 2.04 4.69
N ASN A 74 26.77 2.86 5.33
CA ASN A 74 27.16 3.69 6.48
C ASN A 74 27.43 2.89 7.76
N LEU A 75 26.83 1.72 7.91
CA LEU A 75 27.08 0.81 9.04
C LEU A 75 28.37 0.01 8.84
N GLU A 76 28.65 -0.41 7.61
CA GLU A 76 29.89 -1.11 7.26
C GLU A 76 31.12 -0.23 7.44
N THR A 77 31.07 1.03 6.99
CA THR A 77 32.17 2.00 7.17
C THR A 77 32.43 2.40 8.62
N LYS A 78 31.45 2.25 9.51
CA LYS A 78 31.61 2.51 10.95
C LYS A 78 32.23 1.36 11.73
N SER A 79 32.34 0.18 11.13
CA SER A 79 32.85 -1.03 11.79
C SER A 79 34.36 -1.24 11.56
N GLU A 80 35.00 -0.38 10.77
CA GLU A 80 36.42 -0.47 10.38
C GLU A 80 37.33 0.58 11.07
N HIS A 81 36.86 1.26 12.14
CA HIS A 81 37.68 2.14 12.99
C HIS A 81 37.52 1.80 14.48
#